data_AF-A0A516SJJ3-F1
#
_entry.id   AF-A0A516SJJ3-F1
#
_cell.length_a   1.000
_cell.length_b   1.000
_cell.length_c   1.000
_cell.angle_alpha   90.00
_cell.angle_beta   90.00
_cell.angle_gamma   90.00
#
_symmetry.space_group_name_H-M   'P 1'
#
loop_
_entity.id
_entity.type
_entity.pdbx_description
1 polymer ?
#
loop_
_entity_poly.entity_id
_entity_poly.type
_entity_poly.pdbx_seq_one_letter_code
_entity_poly.pdbx_strand_id
1 'polypeptide(L)'
;MNQTHSQQIIAGHITVQLRQATTFNGVLRDSLTLRAPLVRDIRNAQRLTSDETEREMQLFASLAEVSVAELEGMAWRDYRRLQEAYFRLAADDDTGAGPTAPIAATAG
;
A
#
# COMPACT_ATOMS: atom_id res chain seq x y z
N MET A 1 37.99 -7.09 -5.71
CA MET A 1 37.33 -6.28 -4.66
C MET A 1 35.84 -6.49 -4.82
N ASN A 2 35.27 -7.43 -4.05
CA ASN A 2 33.89 -7.91 -4.19
C ASN A 2 33.09 -7.35 -3.01
N GLN A 3 32.23 -6.36 -3.26
CA GLN A 3 31.27 -5.84 -2.28
C GLN A 3 29.90 -6.42 -2.66
N THR A 4 29.40 -7.43 -1.95
CA THR A 4 28.54 -7.38 -0.74
C THR A 4 27.05 -7.23 -1.07
N HIS A 5 26.33 -8.34 -0.80
CA HIS A 5 24.89 -8.50 -0.61
C HIS A 5 24.11 -7.22 -0.31
N SER A 6 23.13 -6.88 -1.17
CA SER A 6 22.00 -6.03 -0.79
C SER A 6 20.73 -6.80 -1.12
N GLN A 7 20.01 -7.22 -0.07
CA GLN A 7 18.71 -7.86 -0.14
C GLN A 7 17.78 -7.06 -1.06
N GLN A 8 17.29 -7.71 -2.11
CA GLN A 8 16.31 -7.14 -3.02
C GLN A 8 14.95 -7.13 -2.31
N ILE A 9 14.65 -6.01 -1.66
CA ILE A 9 13.27 -5.66 -1.33
C ILE A 9 12.55 -5.60 -2.68
N ILE A 10 11.52 -6.42 -2.88
CA ILE A 10 10.63 -6.28 -4.03
C ILE A 10 9.70 -5.09 -3.67
N ALA A 11 10.28 -3.89 -3.70
CA ALA A 11 9.95 -2.73 -2.85
C ALA A 11 8.63 -2.00 -3.21
N GLY A 12 7.49 -2.67 -3.19
CA GLY A 12 6.24 -1.95 -3.47
C GLY A 12 4.96 -2.75 -3.44
N HIS A 13 4.85 -3.81 -2.65
CA HIS A 13 3.56 -4.46 -2.42
C HIS A 13 3.44 -4.99 -0.99
N ILE A 14 2.26 -4.84 -0.41
CA ILE A 14 1.90 -5.35 0.92
C ILE A 14 0.68 -6.26 0.80
N THR A 15 0.78 -7.47 1.35
CA THR A 15 -0.32 -8.41 1.37
C THR A 15 -1.06 -8.33 2.70
N VAL A 16 -2.36 -8.05 2.65
CA VAL A 16 -3.29 -8.00 3.77
C VAL A 16 -4.10 -9.28 3.79
N GLN A 17 -4.03 -10.03 4.90
CA GLN A 17 -4.91 -11.18 5.14
C GLN A 17 -6.28 -10.69 5.63
N LEU A 18 -7.30 -11.10 4.89
CA LEU A 18 -8.70 -10.85 5.16
C LEU A 18 -9.21 -11.85 6.19
N ARG A 19 -10.10 -11.40 7.08
CA ARG A 19 -10.70 -12.32 8.08
C ARG A 19 -11.85 -13.14 7.51
N GLN A 20 -12.49 -12.63 6.46
CA GLN A 20 -13.53 -13.32 5.72
C GLN A 20 -13.06 -13.48 4.28
N ALA A 21 -13.26 -14.67 3.73
CA ALA A 21 -12.96 -14.90 2.33
C ALA A 21 -13.97 -14.11 1.49
N THR A 22 -13.46 -13.17 0.71
CA THR A 22 -14.27 -12.29 -0.15
C THR A 22 -14.00 -12.65 -1.59
N THR A 23 -15.04 -12.67 -2.41
CA THR A 23 -14.89 -12.87 -3.84
C THR A 23 -14.30 -11.59 -4.43
N PHE A 24 -13.17 -11.72 -5.13
CA PHE A 24 -12.58 -10.66 -5.93
C PHE A 24 -12.41 -11.16 -7.36
N ASN A 25 -12.92 -10.42 -8.32
CA ASN A 25 -12.88 -10.78 -9.75
C ASN A 25 -13.44 -12.20 -10.02
N GLY A 26 -14.43 -12.62 -9.23
CA GLY A 26 -15.04 -13.95 -9.33
C GLY A 26 -14.25 -15.08 -8.65
N VAL A 27 -13.15 -14.79 -7.96
CA VAL A 27 -12.35 -15.78 -7.22
C VAL A 27 -12.41 -15.48 -5.73
N LEU A 28 -12.76 -16.49 -4.92
CA LEU A 28 -12.75 -16.37 -3.47
C LEU A 28 -11.30 -16.26 -2.97
N ARG A 29 -10.98 -15.14 -2.31
CA ARG A 29 -9.65 -14.85 -1.77
C ARG A 29 -9.76 -14.45 -0.30
N ASP A 30 -8.90 -15.02 0.52
CA ASP A 30 -8.70 -14.63 1.92
C ASP A 30 -7.54 -13.63 2.09
N SER A 31 -6.90 -13.21 0.99
CA SER A 31 -5.81 -12.25 1.02
C SER A 31 -5.85 -11.30 -0.17
N LEU A 32 -5.52 -10.04 0.10
CA LEU A 32 -5.51 -8.95 -0.86
C LEU A 32 -4.12 -8.32 -0.87
N THR A 33 -3.58 -8.03 -2.05
CA THR A 33 -2.25 -7.42 -2.18
C THR A 33 -2.40 -6.00 -2.68
N LEU A 34 -1.97 -5.02 -1.88
CA LEU A 34 -1.90 -3.63 -2.30
C LEU A 34 -0.51 -3.36 -2.87
N ARG A 35 -0.45 -2.76 -4.05
CA ARG A 35 0.78 -2.22 -4.62
C ARG A 35 1.07 -0.81 -4.12
N ALA A 36 2.30 -0.35 -4.30
CA ALA A 36 2.74 1.00 -4.03
C ALA A 36 1.97 2.00 -4.91
N PRO A 37 1.45 3.09 -4.34
CA PRO A 37 0.77 4.12 -5.11
C PRO A 37 1.72 4.78 -6.09
N LEU A 38 1.39 4.75 -7.37
CA LEU A 38 2.09 5.51 -8.38
C LEU A 38 1.32 6.81 -8.65
N VAL A 39 2.04 7.86 -9.02
CA VAL A 39 1.45 9.15 -9.43
C VAL A 39 0.39 8.97 -10.54
N ARG A 40 0.56 7.95 -11.39
CA ARG A 40 -0.41 7.61 -12.44
C ARG A 40 -1.76 7.18 -11.87
N ASP A 41 -1.77 6.42 -10.76
CA ASP A 41 -2.98 5.90 -10.14
C ASP A 41 -3.73 7.01 -9.42
N ILE A 42 -3.02 7.87 -8.70
CA ILE A 42 -3.59 9.07 -8.06
C ILE A 42 -4.21 9.98 -9.11
N ARG A 43 -3.49 10.25 -10.21
CA ARG A 43 -4.01 11.08 -11.30
C ARG A 43 -5.21 10.42 -11.98
N ASN A 44 -5.21 9.10 -12.18
CA ASN A 44 -6.37 8.40 -12.75
C ASN A 44 -7.58 8.50 -11.82
N ALA A 45 -7.42 8.23 -10.53
CA ALA A 45 -8.51 8.36 -9.54
C ALA A 45 -9.09 9.79 -9.52
N GLN A 46 -8.23 10.82 -9.50
CA GLN A 46 -8.64 12.22 -9.59
C GLN A 46 -9.37 12.57 -10.88
N ARG A 47 -9.07 11.89 -11.99
CA ARG A 47 -9.73 12.09 -13.27
C ARG A 47 -11.08 11.38 -13.38
N LEU A 48 -11.27 10.28 -12.65
CA LEU A 48 -12.53 9.54 -12.66
C LEU A 48 -13.60 10.25 -11.83
N THR A 49 -13.21 10.86 -10.70
CA THR A 49 -14.17 11.47 -9.77
C THR A 49 -13.59 12.68 -9.04
N SER A 50 -14.45 13.67 -8.84
CA SER A 50 -14.13 14.88 -8.08
C SER A 50 -14.29 14.68 -6.57
N ASP A 51 -15.13 13.73 -6.16
CA ASP A 51 -15.40 13.40 -4.76
C ASP A 51 -14.19 12.72 -4.11
N GLU A 52 -13.78 13.19 -2.94
CA GLU A 52 -12.61 12.64 -2.22
C GLU A 52 -12.81 11.19 -1.81
N THR A 53 -14.00 10.84 -1.29
CA THR A 53 -14.33 9.47 -0.89
C THR A 53 -14.24 8.51 -2.08
N GLU A 54 -14.91 8.84 -3.18
CA GLU A 54 -14.91 8.03 -4.41
C GLU A 54 -13.50 7.91 -4.98
N ARG A 55 -12.72 9.01 -4.95
CA ARG A 55 -11.33 9.04 -5.43
C ARG A 55 -10.47 8.10 -4.61
N GLU A 56 -10.63 8.11 -3.30
CA GLU A 56 -9.89 7.22 -2.40
C GLU A 56 -10.25 5.76 -2.68
N MET A 57 -11.53 5.44 -2.85
CA MET A 57 -11.98 4.11 -3.24
C MET A 57 -11.40 3.68 -4.59
N GLN A 58 -11.39 4.57 -5.58
CA GLN A 58 -10.84 4.29 -6.91
C GLN A 58 -9.32 4.06 -6.87
N LEU A 59 -8.62 4.81 -6.02
CA LEU A 59 -7.20 4.60 -5.76
C LEU A 59 -7.00 3.21 -5.12
N PHE A 60 -7.71 2.89 -4.03
CA PHE A 60 -7.60 1.59 -3.37
C PHE A 60 -7.92 0.43 -4.30
N ALA A 61 -8.97 0.54 -5.12
CA ALA A 61 -9.30 -0.42 -6.17
C ALA A 61 -8.11 -0.66 -7.11
N SER A 62 -7.48 0.41 -7.59
CA SER A 62 -6.32 0.34 -8.47
C SER A 62 -5.08 -0.25 -7.76
N LEU A 63 -4.91 0.03 -6.46
CA LEU A 63 -3.79 -0.51 -5.70
C LEU A 63 -3.94 -2.00 -5.38
N ALA A 64 -5.16 -2.41 -5.07
CA ALA A 64 -5.49 -3.79 -4.72
C ALA A 64 -5.80 -4.67 -5.94
N GLU A 65 -5.81 -4.09 -7.15
CA GLU A 65 -6.20 -4.74 -8.42
C GLU A 65 -7.61 -5.35 -8.38
N VAL A 66 -8.54 -4.64 -7.75
CA VAL A 66 -9.95 -5.04 -7.59
C VAL A 66 -10.90 -3.92 -8.03
N SER A 67 -12.18 -4.23 -8.18
CA SER A 67 -13.21 -3.23 -8.48
C SER A 67 -13.66 -2.48 -7.22
N VAL A 68 -14.09 -1.22 -7.38
CA VAL A 68 -14.68 -0.42 -6.29
C VAL A 68 -15.88 -1.13 -5.66
N ALA A 69 -16.75 -1.74 -6.47
CA ALA A 69 -17.90 -2.51 -5.96
C ALA A 69 -17.51 -3.66 -5.02
N GLU A 70 -16.38 -4.33 -5.28
CA GLU A 70 -15.90 -5.43 -4.42
C GLU A 70 -15.31 -4.88 -3.11
N LEU A 71 -14.70 -3.69 -3.15
CA LEU A 71 -14.27 -2.97 -1.95
C LEU A 71 -15.46 -2.49 -1.12
N GLU A 72 -16.51 -1.99 -1.75
CA GLU A 72 -17.76 -1.56 -1.08
C GLU A 72 -18.50 -2.74 -0.44
N GLY A 73 -18.44 -3.93 -1.05
CA GLY A 73 -19.01 -5.16 -0.52
C GLY A 73 -18.18 -5.82 0.60
N MET A 74 -16.97 -5.33 0.86
CA MET A 74 -16.07 -5.90 1.85
C MET A 74 -16.43 -5.47 3.28
N ALA A 75 -16.08 -6.30 4.27
CA ALA A 75 -16.26 -5.94 5.66
C ALA A 75 -15.39 -4.73 6.07
N TRP A 76 -15.99 -3.80 6.82
CA TRP A 76 -15.31 -2.59 7.33
C TRP A 76 -13.97 -2.87 8.05
N ARG A 77 -13.87 -4.00 8.74
CA ARG A 77 -12.62 -4.42 9.43
C ARG A 77 -11.49 -4.70 8.47
N ASP A 78 -11.78 -5.30 7.33
CA ASP A 78 -10.80 -5.57 6.29
C ASP A 78 -10.44 -4.28 5.54
N TYR A 79 -11.41 -3.37 5.35
CA TYR A 79 -11.16 -2.04 4.78
C TYR A 79 -10.22 -1.22 5.65
N ARG A 80 -10.43 -1.21 6.97
CA ARG A 80 -9.53 -0.55 7.92
C ARG A 80 -8.11 -1.12 7.85
N ARG A 81 -7.95 -2.45 7.66
CA ARG A 81 -6.63 -3.07 7.48
C ARG A 81 -5.95 -2.65 6.18
N LEU A 82 -6.70 -2.51 5.09
CA LEU A 82 -6.20 -1.94 3.83
C LEU A 82 -5.65 -0.53 4.05
N GLN A 83 -6.40 0.33 4.73
CA GLN A 83 -5.96 1.68 5.05
C GLN A 83 -4.67 1.67 5.89
N GLU A 84 -4.62 0.86 6.96
CA GLU A 84 -3.42 0.72 7.80
C GLU A 84 -2.21 0.19 7.02
N ALA A 85 -2.43 -0.78 6.13
CA ALA A 85 -1.40 -1.34 5.26
C ALA A 85 -0.86 -0.30 4.27
N TYR A 86 -1.76 0.50 3.68
CA TYR A 86 -1.39 1.61 2.80
C TYR A 86 -0.58 2.68 3.52
N PHE A 87 -1.01 3.11 4.72
CA PHE A 87 -0.24 4.08 5.52
C PHE A 87 1.15 3.56 5.86
N ARG A 88 1.27 2.27 6.19
CA ARG A 88 2.59 1.63 6.41
C ARG A 88 3.43 1.62 5.13
N LEU A 89 2.84 1.28 4.00
CA LEU A 89 3.53 1.24 2.71
C LEU A 89 4.01 2.63 2.27
N ALA A 90 3.17 3.66 2.43
CA ALA A 90 3.51 5.04 2.14
C ALA A 90 4.59 5.59 3.09
N ALA A 91 4.57 5.18 4.37
CA ALA A 91 5.62 5.53 5.32
C ALA A 91 6.96 4.82 5.03
N ASP A 92 6.93 3.58 4.55
CA ASP A 92 8.14 2.83 4.17
C ASP A 92 8.83 3.45 2.94
N ASP A 93 8.05 3.98 1.98
CA ASP A 93 8.56 4.73 0.81
C ASP A 93 9.23 6.06 1.22
N ASP A 94 8.75 6.73 2.28
CA ASP A 94 9.36 7.92 2.88
C ASP A 94 10.63 7.59 3.69
N THR A 95 10.77 6.35 4.18
CA THR A 95 11.89 5.90 5.04
C THR A 95 13.13 5.47 4.23
N GLY A 96 13.33 6.05 3.04
CA GLY A 96 14.60 6.01 2.31
C GLY A 96 15.75 6.79 2.97
N ALA A 97 15.50 7.49 4.08
CA ALA A 97 16.51 8.12 4.91
C ALA A 97 16.53 7.46 6.30
N GLY A 98 17.45 6.53 6.51
CA GLY A 98 17.74 6.01 7.85
C GLY A 98 18.06 7.15 8.82
N PRO A 99 17.88 6.95 10.15
CA PRO A 99 18.32 7.94 11.12
C PRO A 99 19.83 8.10 10.97
N THR A 100 20.28 9.21 10.38
CA THR A 100 21.66 9.66 10.58
C THR A 100 21.77 10.05 12.04
N ALA A 101 22.06 9.07 12.88
CA ALA A 101 22.51 9.31 14.24
C ALA A 101 23.72 10.26 14.17
N PRO A 102 23.71 11.41 14.86
CA PRO A 102 24.93 12.19 15.01
C PRO A 102 25.91 11.36 15.85
N ILE A 103 26.86 10.70 15.19
CA ILE A 103 28.02 10.13 15.86
C ILE A 103 29.00 11.24 16.25
N ALA A 104 29.64 11.01 17.40
CA ALA A 104 30.76 11.74 17.98
C ALA A 104 30.43 12.98 18.84
N ALA A 105 29.97 12.69 20.05
CA ALA A 105 30.55 13.30 21.23
C ALA A 105 31.93 12.63 21.49
N THR A 106 33.03 13.34 21.24
CA THR A 106 34.34 13.20 21.92
C THR A 106 35.26 14.33 21.43
N ALA A 107 35.30 15.39 22.21
CA ALA A 107 36.47 16.25 22.40
C ALA A 107 36.53 16.43 23.93
N GLY A 108 37.57 15.97 24.63
CA GLY A 108 38.98 16.26 24.36
C GLY A 108 39.33 17.43 25.24
#